data_AF-A0AAE9XR83-F1
#
_entry.id   AF-A0AAE9XR83-F1
#
_cell.length_a   1.000
_cell.length_b   1.000
_cell.length_c   1.000
_cell.angle_alpha   90.00
_cell.angle_beta   90.00
_cell.angle_gamma   90.00
#
_symmetry.space_group_name_H-M   'P 1'
#
loop_
_entity.id
_entity.type
_entity.pdbx_description
1 polymer ?
#
loop_
_entity_poly.entity_id
_entity_poly.type
_entity_poly.pdbx_seq_one_letter_code
_entity_poly.pdbx_strand_id
1 'polypeptide(L)'
;MTTDIHQYLAEFEDIPGTRVYTAARARMGYQLNQFAMSLMKPENRARWKADERAYLADWPLTDDQKQAVLDRDYNRLLDLGGNIYFLAKIFSTDGLSFVQAVSTMTGMSVEDYQAMMLAGGRSPEGVRSKKEQN
;
A
#
# COMPACT_ATOMS: atom_id res chain seq x y z
N MET A 1 17.66 11.50 21.55
CA MET A 1 16.39 10.88 21.16
C MET A 1 15.29 11.84 21.55
N THR A 2 14.43 12.19 20.61
CA THR A 2 13.28 13.07 20.85
C THR A 2 12.29 12.38 21.79
N THR A 3 12.01 12.97 22.95
CA THR A 3 11.02 12.47 23.91
C THR A 3 9.59 12.93 23.60
N ASP A 4 9.43 13.85 22.64
CA ASP A 4 8.15 14.36 22.15
C ASP A 4 7.65 13.54 20.96
N ILE A 5 6.48 12.92 21.12
CA ILE A 5 5.83 12.12 20.08
C ILE A 5 5.41 12.96 18.87
N HIS A 6 5.05 14.23 19.06
CA HIS A 6 4.60 15.09 17.97
C HIS A 6 5.77 15.45 17.05
N GLN A 7 6.92 15.76 17.63
CA GLN A 7 8.15 16.00 16.87
C GLN A 7 8.60 14.72 16.13
N TYR A 8 8.60 13.56 16.81
CA TYR A 8 8.91 12.27 16.18
C TYR A 8 8.02 11.98 14.96
N LEU A 9 6.70 12.19 15.07
CA LEU A 9 5.77 11.96 13.96
C LEU A 9 5.95 12.98 12.83
N ALA A 10 6.26 14.24 13.15
CA ALA A 10 6.44 15.30 12.16
C ALA A 10 7.68 15.07 11.27
N GLU A 11 8.71 14.39 11.76
CA GLU A 11 9.89 14.03 10.98
C GLU A 11 9.55 13.14 9.77
N PHE A 12 8.53 12.28 9.88
CA PHE A 12 8.12 11.38 8.79
C PHE A 12 7.56 12.10 7.56
N GLU A 13 6.99 13.28 7.74
CA GLU A 13 6.42 14.06 6.64
C GLU A 13 7.50 14.62 5.70
N ASP A 14 8.77 14.61 6.12
CA ASP A 14 9.88 15.08 5.31
C ASP A 14 10.39 14.03 4.30
N ILE A 15 9.96 12.77 4.39
CA ILE A 15 10.47 11.69 3.54
C ILE A 15 9.74 11.71 2.18
N PRO A 16 10.43 11.93 1.04
CA PRO A 16 9.82 11.91 -0.28
C PRO A 16 9.21 10.55 -0.63
N GLY A 17 8.02 10.55 -1.25
CA GLY A 17 7.36 9.34 -1.74
C GLY A 17 6.99 8.29 -0.68
N THR A 18 7.14 8.59 0.62
CA THR A 18 6.97 7.63 1.71
C THR A 18 5.80 8.00 2.59
N ARG A 19 4.97 7.01 2.94
CA ARG A 19 3.82 7.15 3.83
C ARG A 19 4.00 6.23 5.03
N VAL A 20 4.67 6.72 6.07
CA VAL A 20 4.93 5.92 7.28
C VAL A 20 3.60 5.50 7.91
N TYR A 21 3.49 4.22 8.26
CA TYR A 21 2.26 3.65 8.81
C TYR A 21 2.09 3.98 10.30
N THR A 22 1.73 5.24 10.57
CA THR A 22 1.47 5.76 11.91
C THR A 22 0.12 5.29 12.46
N ALA A 23 -0.11 5.51 13.76
CA ALA A 23 -1.40 5.19 14.40
C ALA A 23 -2.60 5.88 13.71
N ALA A 24 -2.41 7.08 13.15
CA ALA A 24 -3.46 7.78 12.40
C ALA A 24 -3.88 7.01 11.14
N ARG A 25 -2.91 6.55 10.34
CA ARG A 25 -3.18 5.75 9.14
C ARG A 25 -3.78 4.38 9.49
N ALA A 26 -3.28 3.77 10.57
CA ALA A 26 -3.79 2.48 11.04
C ALA A 26 -5.28 2.54 11.43
N ARG A 27 -5.70 3.63 12.10
CA ARG A 27 -7.12 3.87 12.43
C ARG A 27 -7.96 4.08 11.18
N MET A 28 -7.47 4.89 10.25
CA MET A 28 -8.16 5.20 8.99
C MET A 28 -8.39 3.96 8.12
N GLY A 29 -7.37 3.11 7.99
CA GLY A 29 -7.43 1.93 7.14
C GLY A 29 -7.78 0.63 7.85
N TYR A 30 -8.24 0.66 9.11
CA TYR A 30 -8.48 -0.56 9.89
C TYR A 30 -9.33 -1.58 9.13
N GLN A 31 -10.49 -1.15 8.62
CA GLN A 31 -11.41 -2.05 7.91
C GLN A 31 -10.84 -2.51 6.57
N LEU A 32 -10.13 -1.64 5.84
CA LEU A 32 -9.45 -1.98 4.59
C LEU A 32 -8.39 -3.08 4.81
N ASN A 33 -7.58 -2.93 5.86
CA ASN A 33 -6.54 -3.89 6.21
C ASN A 33 -7.15 -5.22 6.67
N GLN A 34 -8.23 -5.18 7.46
CA GLN A 34 -8.94 -6.40 7.89
C GLN A 34 -9.63 -7.12 6.72
N PHE A 35 -10.20 -6.38 5.77
CA PHE A 35 -10.68 -6.93 4.50
C PHE A 35 -9.55 -7.72 3.80
N ALA A 36 -8.37 -7.11 3.64
CA ALA A 36 -7.26 -7.80 2.99
C ALA A 36 -6.82 -9.07 3.76
N MET A 37 -6.83 -9.05 5.09
CA MET A 37 -6.54 -10.25 5.91
C MET A 37 -7.55 -11.38 5.69
N SER A 38 -8.81 -11.06 5.38
CA SER A 38 -9.83 -12.08 5.12
C SER A 38 -9.44 -13.00 3.95
N LEU A 39 -8.66 -12.50 2.99
CA LEU A 39 -8.19 -13.23 1.81
C LEU A 39 -7.09 -14.26 2.13
N MET A 40 -6.64 -14.36 3.38
CA MET A 40 -5.79 -15.49 3.81
C MET A 40 -6.53 -16.83 3.73
N LYS A 41 -7.86 -16.82 3.85
CA LYS A 41 -8.70 -18.02 3.79
C LYS A 41 -9.08 -18.38 2.34
N PRO A 42 -8.88 -19.63 1.88
CA PRO A 42 -9.21 -20.06 0.52
C PRO A 42 -10.66 -19.79 0.12
N GLU A 43 -11.62 -20.06 1.01
CA GLU A 43 -13.05 -19.86 0.80
C GLU A 43 -13.41 -18.38 0.57
N ASN A 44 -12.72 -17.47 1.26
CA ASN A 44 -12.89 -16.04 1.08
C ASN A 44 -12.32 -15.58 -0.27
N ARG A 45 -11.17 -16.13 -0.68
CA ARG A 45 -10.62 -15.86 -2.03
C ARG A 45 -11.55 -16.35 -3.13
N ALA A 46 -12.20 -17.50 -2.95
CA ALA A 46 -13.18 -18.00 -3.91
C ALA A 46 -14.39 -17.07 -4.03
N ARG A 47 -14.96 -16.61 -2.90
CA ARG A 47 -16.04 -15.62 -2.89
C ARG A 47 -15.63 -14.28 -3.51
N TRP A 48 -14.45 -13.78 -3.15
CA TRP A 48 -13.84 -12.57 -3.71
C TRP A 48 -13.75 -12.64 -5.23
N LYS A 49 -13.18 -13.72 -5.77
CA LYS A 49 -13.01 -13.90 -7.21
C LYS A 49 -14.31 -14.14 -7.97
N ALA A 50 -15.36 -14.61 -7.29
CA ALA A 50 -16.67 -14.82 -7.90
C ALA A 50 -17.38 -13.48 -8.16
N ASP A 51 -17.31 -12.55 -7.21
CA ASP A 51 -17.85 -11.20 -7.35
C ASP A 51 -17.18 -10.25 -6.34
N GLU A 52 -16.23 -9.45 -6.81
CA GLU A 52 -15.48 -8.52 -5.97
C GLU A 52 -16.39 -7.44 -5.36
N ARG A 53 -17.33 -6.89 -6.13
CA ARG A 53 -18.22 -5.82 -5.66
C ARG A 53 -19.16 -6.33 -4.58
N ALA A 54 -19.72 -7.52 -4.77
CA ALA A 54 -20.56 -8.15 -3.75
C ALA A 54 -19.76 -8.48 -2.48
N TYR A 55 -18.51 -8.98 -2.62
CA TYR A 55 -17.68 -9.26 -1.45
C TYR A 55 -17.30 -7.99 -0.67
N LEU A 56 -17.01 -6.87 -1.35
CA LEU A 56 -16.76 -5.58 -0.68
C LEU A 56 -18.00 -5.00 0.02
N ALA A 57 -19.21 -5.40 -0.39
CA ALA A 57 -20.45 -4.95 0.26
C ALA A 57 -20.56 -5.44 1.72
N ASP A 58 -19.92 -6.58 2.04
CA ASP A 58 -19.86 -7.15 3.40
C ASP A 58 -18.92 -6.37 4.34
N TRP A 59 -18.09 -5.46 3.80
CA TRP A 59 -17.10 -4.71 4.58
C TRP A 59 -17.49 -3.24 4.75
N PRO A 60 -17.32 -2.67 5.96
CA PRO A 60 -17.58 -1.25 6.23
C PRO A 60 -16.42 -0.38 5.72
N LEU A 61 -16.16 -0.43 4.42
CA LEU A 61 -15.20 0.41 3.71
C LEU A 61 -15.88 1.67 3.18
N THR A 62 -15.13 2.76 3.08
CA THR A 62 -15.59 3.94 2.34
C THR A 62 -15.67 3.64 0.84
N ASP A 63 -16.46 4.40 0.09
CA ASP A 63 -16.58 4.21 -1.36
C ASP A 63 -15.23 4.38 -2.07
N ASP A 64 -14.42 5.35 -1.62
CA ASP A 64 -13.05 5.54 -2.09
C ASP A 64 -12.16 4.31 -1.86
N GLN A 65 -12.26 3.68 -0.68
CA GLN A 65 -11.51 2.46 -0.37
C GLN A 65 -11.95 1.31 -1.25
N LYS A 66 -13.27 1.15 -1.46
CA LYS A 66 -13.81 0.11 -2.34
C LYS A 66 -13.32 0.29 -3.76
N GLN A 67 -13.41 1.52 -4.28
CA GLN A 67 -13.01 1.83 -5.64
C GLN A 67 -11.51 1.61 -5.83
N ALA A 68 -10.67 2.06 -4.90
CA ALA A 68 -9.22 1.83 -4.96
C ALA A 68 -8.84 0.33 -4.92
N VAL A 69 -9.60 -0.51 -4.18
CA VAL A 69 -9.40 -1.97 -4.22
C VAL A 69 -9.76 -2.53 -5.59
N LEU A 70 -10.91 -2.15 -6.15
CA LEU A 70 -11.38 -2.63 -7.45
C LEU A 70 -10.41 -2.23 -8.58
N ASP A 71 -9.87 -1.02 -8.51
CA ASP A 71 -8.92 -0.50 -9.51
C ASP A 71 -7.49 -1.02 -9.31
N ARG A 72 -7.23 -1.73 -8.20
CA ARG A 72 -5.89 -2.15 -7.76
C ARG A 72 -4.91 -0.97 -7.68
N ASP A 73 -5.41 0.21 -7.33
CA ASP A 73 -4.57 1.41 -7.13
C ASP A 73 -3.93 1.35 -5.74
N TYR A 74 -2.78 0.68 -5.66
CA TYR A 74 -2.05 0.54 -4.41
C TYR A 74 -1.56 1.86 -3.84
N ASN A 75 -1.28 2.87 -4.68
CA ASN A 75 -0.93 4.19 -4.17
C ASN A 75 -2.11 4.84 -3.47
N ARG A 76 -3.30 4.81 -4.08
CA ARG A 76 -4.53 5.32 -3.44
C ARG A 76 -4.88 4.51 -2.19
N LEU A 77 -4.69 3.19 -2.19
CA LEU A 77 -4.92 2.36 -1.01
C LEU A 77 -4.01 2.74 0.17
N LEU A 78 -2.73 3.05 -0.08
CA LEU A 78 -1.81 3.54 0.96
C LEU A 78 -2.24 4.93 1.49
N ASP A 79 -2.75 5.80 0.62
CA ASP A 79 -3.29 7.10 1.03
C ASP A 79 -4.54 6.96 1.90
N LEU A 80 -5.36 5.94 1.62
CA LEU A 80 -6.58 5.59 2.36
C LEU A 80 -6.33 4.70 3.59
N GLY A 81 -5.07 4.56 4.02
CA GLY A 81 -4.69 3.92 5.28
C GLY A 81 -4.38 2.43 5.16
N GLY A 82 -4.34 1.91 3.94
CA GLY A 82 -3.83 0.58 3.66
C GLY A 82 -2.36 0.46 4.07
N ASN A 83 -1.98 -0.70 4.56
CA ASN A 83 -0.58 -1.06 4.81
C ASN A 83 -0.14 -2.12 3.81
N ILE A 84 1.04 -1.95 3.22
CA ILE A 84 1.52 -2.83 2.13
C ILE A 84 1.54 -4.32 2.53
N TYR A 85 1.83 -4.67 3.78
CA TYR A 85 1.82 -6.07 4.21
C TYR A 85 0.42 -6.67 4.29
N PHE A 86 -0.59 -5.85 4.58
CA PHE A 86 -1.99 -6.26 4.54
C PHE A 86 -2.45 -6.38 3.08
N LEU A 87 -2.23 -5.33 2.29
CA LEU A 87 -2.58 -5.27 0.86
C LEU A 87 -1.91 -6.37 0.04
N ALA A 88 -0.79 -6.92 0.51
CA ALA A 88 -0.16 -8.09 -0.10
C ALA A 88 -1.08 -9.28 -0.30
N LYS A 89 -2.09 -9.44 0.55
CA LYS A 89 -3.08 -10.52 0.40
C LYS A 89 -3.99 -10.31 -0.81
N ILE A 90 -4.20 -9.07 -1.26
CA ILE A 90 -4.96 -8.76 -2.48
C ILE A 90 -4.15 -9.20 -3.70
N PHE A 91 -2.97 -8.62 -3.94
CA PHE A 91 -2.17 -8.99 -5.11
C PHE A 91 -1.69 -10.44 -5.10
N SER A 92 -1.47 -11.04 -3.93
CA SER A 92 -1.17 -12.49 -3.85
C SER A 92 -2.39 -13.34 -4.22
N THR A 93 -3.62 -12.88 -3.91
CA THR A 93 -4.85 -13.52 -4.36
C THR A 93 -5.01 -13.43 -5.88
N ASP A 94 -4.53 -12.34 -6.48
CA ASP A 94 -4.46 -12.14 -7.94
C ASP A 94 -3.31 -12.94 -8.60
N GLY A 95 -2.45 -13.58 -7.81
CA GLY A 95 -1.31 -14.38 -8.31
C GLY A 95 -0.07 -13.55 -8.67
N LEU A 96 -0.01 -12.30 -8.22
CA LEU A 96 1.12 -11.41 -8.47
C LEU A 96 2.18 -11.52 -7.36
N SER A 97 3.44 -11.40 -7.77
CA SER A 97 4.56 -11.24 -6.84
C SER A 97 4.63 -9.83 -6.26
N PHE A 98 5.41 -9.66 -5.18
CA PHE A 98 5.67 -8.32 -4.63
C PHE A 98 6.29 -7.37 -5.66
N VAL A 99 7.23 -7.82 -6.48
CA VAL A 99 7.87 -6.97 -7.51
C VAL A 99 6.85 -6.44 -8.52
N GLN A 100 5.93 -7.29 -8.97
CA GLN A 100 4.86 -6.90 -9.90
C GLN A 100 3.88 -5.92 -9.26
N ALA A 101 3.57 -6.06 -7.97
CA ALA A 101 2.69 -5.14 -7.28
C ALA A 101 3.37 -3.78 -7.02
N VAL A 102 4.61 -3.77 -6.51
CA VAL A 102 5.28 -2.53 -6.12
C VAL A 102 5.75 -1.68 -7.31
N SER A 103 6.02 -2.28 -8.47
CA SER A 103 6.34 -1.53 -9.69
C SER A 103 5.18 -0.64 -10.14
N THR A 104 3.92 -1.05 -9.94
CA THR A 104 2.75 -0.21 -10.26
C THR A 104 2.71 1.09 -9.47
N MET A 105 3.40 1.15 -8.32
CA MET A 105 3.43 2.32 -7.46
C MET A 105 4.50 3.36 -7.88
N THR A 106 5.34 3.05 -8.85
CA THR A 106 6.46 3.92 -9.28
C THR A 106 6.23 4.63 -10.61
N GLY A 107 5.20 4.24 -11.36
CA GLY A 107 4.96 4.70 -12.73
C GLY A 107 5.88 4.05 -13.78
N MET A 108 6.72 3.09 -13.38
CA MET A 108 7.56 2.31 -14.29
C MET A 108 6.82 1.08 -14.80
N SER A 109 7.22 0.55 -15.96
CA SER A 109 6.85 -0.81 -16.33
C SER A 109 7.46 -1.82 -15.35
N VAL A 110 6.92 -3.05 -15.31
CA VAL A 110 7.47 -4.11 -14.46
C VAL A 110 8.91 -4.43 -14.91
N GLU A 111 9.14 -4.43 -16.22
CA GLU A 111 10.41 -4.70 -16.87
C GLU A 111 11.46 -3.65 -16.48
N ASP A 112 11.12 -2.36 -16.58
CA ASP A 112 12.03 -1.28 -16.21
C ASP A 112 12.33 -1.27 -14.71
N TYR A 113 11.33 -1.57 -13.88
CA TYR A 113 11.51 -1.68 -12.44
C TYR A 113 12.46 -2.84 -12.11
N GLN A 114 12.29 -4.01 -12.73
CA GLN A 114 13.20 -5.15 -12.56
C GLN A 114 14.62 -4.83 -13.05
N ALA A 115 14.75 -4.18 -14.20
CA ALA A 115 16.05 -3.75 -14.72
C ALA A 115 16.75 -2.78 -13.75
N MET A 116 16.03 -1.81 -13.19
CA MET A 116 16.54 -0.92 -12.15
C MET A 116 17.00 -1.69 -10.92
N MET A 117 16.22 -2.67 -10.45
CA MET A 117 16.60 -3.50 -9.28
C MET A 117 17.86 -4.32 -9.55
N LEU A 118 18.02 -4.89 -10.76
CA LEU A 118 19.21 -5.63 -11.17
C LEU A 118 20.44 -4.71 -11.32
N ALA A 119 20.24 -3.45 -11.69
CA ALA A 119 21.29 -2.45 -11.84
C ALA A 119 21.75 -1.81 -10.51
N GLY A 120 21.28 -2.30 -9.36
CA GLY A 120 21.66 -1.81 -8.04
C GLY A 120 20.54 -1.09 -7.27
N GLY A 121 19.35 -0.98 -7.86
CA GLY A 121 18.17 -0.38 -7.23
C GLY A 121 18.12 1.15 -7.33
N ARG A 122 17.08 1.74 -6.75
CA ARG A 122 16.87 3.19 -6.75
C ARG A 122 17.89 3.89 -5.85
N SER A 123 18.64 4.85 -6.40
CA SER A 123 19.55 5.69 -5.62
C SER A 123 18.80 6.45 -4.52
N PRO A 124 19.38 6.60 -3.32
CA PRO A 124 18.83 7.45 -2.27
C PRO A 124 19.13 8.94 -2.50
N GLU A 125 19.95 9.31 -3.47
CA GLU A 125 20.26 10.71 -3.77
C GLU A 125 19.04 11.48 -4.29
N GLY A 126 18.77 12.64 -3.69
CA GLY A 126 17.65 13.54 -4.00
C GLY A 126 16.29 13.09 -3.45
N VAL A 127 16.25 12.03 -2.64
CA VAL A 127 15.00 11.35 -2.23
C VAL A 127 14.99 10.96 -0.74
N ARG A 128 15.84 11.60 0.07
CA ARG A 128 15.92 11.44 1.52
C ARG A 128 15.11 12.49 2.27
N SER A 129 15.21 13.75 1.87
CA SER A 129 14.52 14.87 2.52
C SER A 129 13.88 15.81 1.50
N LYS A 130 12.61 16.16 1.72
CA LYS A 130 11.91 17.21 0.94
C LYS A 130 12.49 18.59 1.24
N LYS A 131 12.87 18.85 2.50
CA LYS A 131 13.43 20.13 2.94
C LYS A 131 14.84 20.35 2.42
N GLU A 132 15.70 19.34 2.52
CA GLU A 132 17.12 19.45 2.14
C GLU A 132 17.35 19.13 0.66
N GLN A 133 16.37 18.54 -0.03
CA GLN A 133 16.44 18.16 -1.45
C GLN A 133 17.65 17.25 -1.76
N ASN A 134 17.96 16.34 -0.84
CA ASN A 134 19.10 15.42 -0.90
C ASN A 134 18.67 13.95 -0.84
#